data_AF-A0A0B2SWV4-F1
#
_entry.id   AF-A0A0B2SWV4-F1
#
_cell.length_a   1.000
_cell.length_b   1.000
_cell.length_c   1.000
_cell.angle_alpha   90.00
_cell.angle_beta   90.00
_cell.angle_gamma   90.00
#
_symmetry.space_group_name_H-M   'P 1'
#
loop_
_entity.id
_entity.type
_entity.pdbx_description
1 polymer ?
#
loop_
_entity_poly.entity_id
_entity_poly.type
_entity_poly.pdbx_seq_one_letter_code
_entity_poly.pdbx_strand_id
1 'polypeptide(L)'
;MGSERNVFVASALIDMYSKGGDIDEAQCVLDQTSKKNNVLWTSMIMGYAQCGGSSEAVELFDCLLTKQEFIPDHNICFTAVLTACNHAGFLDKGVEYFNKMTTNYGLSPDIDQYACLIFMQETEI
;
A
#
# COMPACT_ATOMS: atom_id res chain seq x y z
N MET A 1 8.13 14.84 -20.58
CA MET A 1 8.08 13.43 -21.03
C MET A 1 9.14 12.52 -20.38
N GLY A 2 10.33 12.99 -19.99
CA GLY A 2 11.33 12.13 -19.32
C GLY A 2 11.01 11.68 -17.89
N SER A 3 10.24 12.49 -17.13
CA SER A 3 9.95 12.22 -15.72
C SER A 3 8.97 11.05 -15.50
N GLU A 4 7.98 10.85 -16.38
CA GLU A 4 7.00 9.76 -16.20
C GLU A 4 7.57 8.38 -16.54
N ARG A 5 8.45 8.30 -17.56
CA ARG A 5 9.19 7.06 -17.84
C ARG A 5 10.07 6.65 -16.65
N ASN A 6 10.67 7.62 -15.96
CA ASN A 6 11.50 7.34 -14.80
C ASN A 6 10.67 6.71 -13.67
N VAL A 7 9.48 7.26 -13.40
CA VAL A 7 8.56 6.71 -12.38
C VAL A 7 8.05 5.32 -12.74
N PHE A 8 7.73 5.07 -14.01
CA PHE A 8 7.29 3.74 -14.45
C PHE A 8 8.41 2.70 -14.27
N VAL A 9 9.63 3.04 -14.68
CA VAL A 9 10.80 2.15 -14.51
C VAL A 9 11.07 1.91 -13.03
N ALA A 10 11.04 2.95 -12.20
CA ALA A 10 11.24 2.83 -10.76
C ALA A 10 10.16 1.94 -10.11
N SER A 11 8.88 2.09 -10.50
CA SER A 11 7.78 1.27 -9.98
C SER A 11 7.96 -0.21 -10.36
N ALA A 12 8.39 -0.49 -11.59
CA ALA A 12 8.69 -1.84 -12.05
C ALA A 12 9.89 -2.46 -11.32
N LEU A 13 10.93 -1.67 -11.02
CA LEU A 13 12.07 -2.11 -10.23
C LEU A 13 11.69 -2.41 -8.78
N ILE A 14 10.87 -1.54 -8.15
CA ILE A 14 10.32 -1.79 -6.80
C ILE A 14 9.53 -3.09 -6.77
N ASP A 15 8.62 -3.30 -7.74
CA ASP A 15 7.84 -4.55 -7.84
C ASP A 15 8.75 -5.78 -8.03
N MET A 16 9.78 -5.67 -8.87
CA MET A 16 10.75 -6.76 -9.10
C MET A 16 11.53 -7.12 -7.84
N TYR A 17 12.11 -6.13 -7.17
CA TYR A 17 12.89 -6.35 -5.94
C TYR A 17 12.01 -6.87 -4.80
N SER A 18 10.80 -6.31 -4.64
CA SER A 18 9.84 -6.77 -3.63
C SER A 18 9.42 -8.22 -3.84
N LYS A 19 9.13 -8.63 -5.09
CA LYS A 19 8.82 -10.04 -5.40
C LYS A 19 10.01 -10.98 -5.20
N GLY A 20 11.22 -10.45 -5.29
CA GLY A 20 12.46 -11.15 -4.93
C GLY A 20 12.70 -11.26 -3.42
N GLY A 21 11.88 -10.59 -2.59
CA GLY A 21 12.07 -10.50 -1.14
C GLY A 21 13.14 -9.49 -0.72
N ASP A 22 13.63 -8.66 -1.63
CA ASP A 22 14.67 -7.66 -1.38
C ASP A 22 14.03 -6.27 -1.22
N ILE A 23 13.41 -6.05 -0.06
CA ILE A 23 12.71 -4.79 0.22
C ILE A 23 13.68 -3.61 0.40
N ASP A 24 14.92 -3.87 0.78
CA ASP A 24 15.96 -2.85 0.98
C ASP A 24 16.36 -2.23 -0.37
N GLU A 25 16.57 -3.05 -1.40
CA GLU A 25 16.83 -2.54 -2.76
C GLU A 25 15.61 -1.80 -3.34
N ALA A 26 14.39 -2.27 -3.05
CA ALA A 26 13.17 -1.54 -3.43
C ALA A 26 13.11 -0.15 -2.78
N GLN A 27 13.45 -0.04 -1.49
CA GLN A 27 13.53 1.24 -0.79
C GLN A 27 14.64 2.12 -1.37
N CYS A 28 15.79 1.55 -1.75
CA CYS A 28 16.88 2.30 -2.39
C CYS A 28 16.43 2.94 -3.72
N VAL A 29 15.69 2.19 -4.55
CA VAL A 29 15.11 2.71 -5.80
C VAL A 29 14.12 3.86 -5.52
N LEU A 30 13.28 3.71 -4.49
CA LEU A 30 12.35 4.75 -4.07
C LEU A 30 13.10 6.03 -3.67
N ASP A 31 14.16 5.91 -2.86
CA ASP A 31 14.95 7.04 -2.35
C ASP A 31 15.66 7.80 -3.48
N GLN A 32 16.19 7.08 -4.47
CA GLN A 32 16.82 7.67 -5.65
C GLN A 32 15.82 8.34 -6.61
N THR A 33 14.52 8.02 -6.49
CA THR A 33 13.48 8.59 -7.35
C THR A 33 13.07 9.97 -6.84
N SER A 34 13.48 11.01 -7.56
CA SER A 34 13.28 12.41 -7.15
C SER A 34 11.83 12.89 -7.25
N LYS A 35 11.05 12.36 -8.20
CA LYS A 35 9.61 12.64 -8.30
C LYS A 35 8.81 11.38 -8.04
N LYS A 36 8.16 11.32 -6.88
CA LYS A 36 7.30 10.21 -6.48
C LYS A 36 5.84 10.55 -6.81
N ASN A 37 5.04 9.55 -7.20
CA ASN A 37 3.61 9.71 -7.46
C ASN A 37 2.83 8.57 -6.78
N ASN A 38 1.50 8.59 -6.92
CA ASN A 38 0.63 7.58 -6.33
C ASN A 38 1.00 6.15 -6.74
N VAL A 39 1.41 5.93 -8.00
CA VAL A 39 1.81 4.60 -8.50
C VAL A 39 3.06 4.09 -7.78
N LEU A 40 4.07 4.94 -7.63
CA LEU A 40 5.33 4.58 -6.97
C LEU A 40 5.12 4.27 -5.48
N TRP A 41 4.32 5.10 -4.80
CA TRP A 41 3.97 4.88 -3.39
C TRP A 41 3.15 3.61 -3.20
N THR A 42 2.16 3.37 -4.08
CA THR A 42 1.36 2.14 -4.05
C THR A 42 2.24 0.91 -4.26
N SER A 43 3.21 0.99 -5.17
CA SER A 43 4.18 -0.10 -5.41
C SER A 43 5.02 -0.40 -4.17
N MET A 44 5.48 0.64 -3.45
CA MET A 44 6.25 0.45 -2.22
C MET A 44 5.40 -0.13 -1.08
N ILE A 45 4.17 0.36 -0.90
CA ILE A 45 3.24 -0.18 0.13
C ILE A 45 2.94 -1.65 -0.14
N MET A 46 2.70 -2.04 -1.40
CA MET A 46 2.57 -3.45 -1.78
C MET A 46 3.83 -4.25 -1.48
N GLY A 47 5.01 -3.68 -1.79
CA GLY A 47 6.28 -4.33 -1.53
C GLY A 47 6.45 -4.67 -0.05
N TYR A 48 6.20 -3.70 0.83
CA TYR A 48 6.23 -3.90 2.27
C TYR A 48 5.21 -4.95 2.74
N ALA A 49 3.96 -4.90 2.24
CA ALA A 49 2.93 -5.86 2.59
C ALA A 49 3.29 -7.31 2.19
N GLN A 50 4.04 -7.48 1.09
CA GLN A 50 4.46 -8.80 0.57
C GLN A 50 5.75 -9.33 1.21
N CYS A 51 6.66 -8.44 1.61
CA CYS A 51 7.97 -8.81 2.17
C CYS A 51 7.98 -8.99 3.70
N GLY A 52 6.80 -9.03 4.34
CA GLY A 52 6.69 -9.15 5.80
C GLY A 52 6.81 -7.82 6.56
N GLY A 53 7.05 -6.70 5.88
CA GLY A 53 7.05 -5.34 6.44
C GLY A 53 5.65 -4.76 6.61
N SER A 54 4.73 -5.53 7.20
CA SER A 54 3.31 -5.15 7.26
C SER A 54 3.07 -3.91 8.14
N SER A 55 3.85 -3.73 9.21
CA SER A 55 3.77 -2.52 10.02
C SER A 55 4.29 -1.29 9.26
N GLU A 56 5.40 -1.45 8.53
CA GLU A 56 6.02 -0.42 7.71
C GLU A 56 5.10 0.02 6.57
N ALA A 57 4.36 -0.91 5.94
CA ALA A 57 3.34 -0.58 4.94
C ALA A 57 2.26 0.35 5.50
N VAL A 58 1.75 0.04 6.70
CA VAL A 58 0.71 0.82 7.38
C VAL A 58 1.24 2.18 7.81
N GLU A 59 2.42 2.24 8.40
CA GLU A 59 3.08 3.48 8.80
C GLU A 59 3.37 4.40 7.62
N LEU A 60 3.83 3.83 6.49
CA LEU A 60 4.06 4.59 5.26
C LEU A 60 2.75 5.16 4.73
N PHE A 61 1.68 4.37 4.69
CA PHE A 61 0.36 4.83 4.24
C PHE A 61 -0.16 5.99 5.12
N ASP A 62 -0.10 5.86 6.44
CA ASP A 62 -0.51 6.93 7.38
C ASP A 62 0.33 8.21 7.20
N CYS A 63 1.66 8.06 7.06
CA CYS A 63 2.57 9.17 6.83
C CYS A 63 2.24 9.93 5.55
N LEU A 64 1.97 9.20 4.47
CA LEU A 64 1.62 9.76 3.16
C LEU A 64 0.28 10.50 3.18
N LEU A 65 -0.73 9.95 3.87
CA LEU A 65 -2.02 10.62 4.08
C LEU A 65 -1.87 11.89 4.91
N THR A 66 -1.08 11.84 5.99
CA THR A 66 -0.85 12.97 6.89
C THR A 66 -0.17 14.13 6.18
N LYS A 67 0.81 13.84 5.32
CA LYS A 67 1.53 14.85 4.54
C LYS A 67 0.79 15.35 3.30
N GLN A 68 -0.34 14.74 2.93
CA GLN A 68 -1.09 15.02 1.70
C GLN A 68 -0.23 14.87 0.43
N GLU A 69 0.79 14.01 0.47
CA GLU A 69 1.67 13.72 -0.68
C GLU A 69 1.11 12.59 -1.57
N PHE A 70 -0.01 12.00 -1.16
CA PHE A 70 -0.60 10.81 -1.74
C PHE A 70 -2.11 10.83 -1.66
N ILE A 71 -2.76 10.40 -2.74
CA ILE A 71 -4.21 10.17 -2.79
C ILE A 71 -4.41 8.71 -3.19
N PRO A 72 -4.94 7.84 -2.32
CA PRO A 72 -5.25 6.45 -2.68
C PRO A 72 -6.52 6.38 -3.53
N ASP A 73 -6.41 6.80 -4.79
CA ASP A 73 -7.51 6.82 -5.76
C ASP A 73 -7.73 5.47 -6.48
N HIS A 74 -6.97 4.44 -6.11
CA HIS A 74 -7.04 3.10 -6.71
C HIS A 74 -7.21 2.01 -5.65
N ASN A 75 -8.05 1.01 -5.96
CA ASN A 75 -8.33 -0.14 -5.08
C ASN A 75 -7.05 -0.88 -4.65
N ILE A 76 -6.07 -1.00 -5.57
CA ILE A 76 -4.82 -1.73 -5.33
C ILE A 76 -4.09 -1.22 -4.07
N CYS A 77 -4.12 0.08 -3.81
CA CYS A 77 -3.48 0.63 -2.61
C CYS A 77 -4.20 0.19 -1.33
N PHE A 78 -5.54 0.23 -1.33
CA PHE A 78 -6.33 -0.26 -0.21
C PHE A 78 -6.17 -1.76 -0.01
N THR A 79 -6.12 -2.56 -1.08
CA THR A 79 -5.85 -3.99 -0.99
C THR A 79 -4.49 -4.25 -0.32
N ALA A 80 -3.47 -3.49 -0.69
CA ALA A 80 -2.14 -3.58 -0.08
C ALA A 80 -2.15 -3.25 1.43
N VAL A 81 -2.75 -2.13 1.82
CA VAL A 81 -2.77 -1.72 3.24
C VAL A 81 -3.71 -2.60 4.08
N LEU A 82 -4.82 -3.08 3.54
CA LEU A 82 -5.72 -4.01 4.24
C LEU A 82 -5.05 -5.37 4.45
N THR A 83 -4.32 -5.87 3.45
CA THR A 83 -3.51 -7.09 3.58
C THR A 83 -2.44 -6.91 4.66
N ALA A 84 -1.76 -5.78 4.67
CA ALA A 84 -0.78 -5.44 5.71
C ALA A 84 -1.42 -5.35 7.10
N CYS A 85 -2.59 -4.72 7.24
CA CYS A 85 -3.32 -4.69 8.51
C CYS A 85 -3.68 -6.10 9.00
N ASN A 86 -4.12 -6.98 8.10
CA ASN A 86 -4.44 -8.36 8.44
C ASN A 86 -3.20 -9.13 8.94
N HIS A 87 -2.06 -8.99 8.26
CA HIS A 87 -0.81 -9.62 8.66
C HIS A 87 -0.21 -9.04 9.95
N ALA A 88 -0.36 -7.74 10.18
CA ALA A 88 0.14 -7.05 11.38
C ALA A 88 -0.81 -7.16 12.59
N GLY A 89 -2.02 -7.68 12.41
CA GLY A 89 -3.06 -7.71 13.46
C GLY A 89 -3.66 -6.34 13.79
N PHE A 90 -3.53 -5.36 12.89
CA PHE A 90 -4.10 -4.02 13.07
C PHE A 90 -5.56 -3.96 12.61
N LEU A 91 -6.43 -4.68 13.31
CA LEU A 91 -7.85 -4.81 12.97
C LEU A 91 -8.57 -3.45 12.93
N ASP A 92 -8.39 -2.62 13.96
CA ASP A 92 -9.03 -1.31 14.06
C ASP A 92 -8.67 -0.41 12.87
N LYS A 93 -7.39 -0.37 12.50
CA LYS A 93 -6.91 0.39 11.34
C LYS A 93 -7.43 -0.19 10.02
N GLY A 94 -7.46 -1.52 9.90
CA GLY A 94 -8.02 -2.18 8.72
C GLY A 94 -9.48 -1.77 8.46
N VAL A 95 -10.32 -1.80 9.49
CA VAL A 95 -11.71 -1.34 9.41
C VAL A 95 -11.79 0.15 9.10
N GLU A 96 -10.94 0.98 9.73
CA GLU A 96 -10.88 2.41 9.44
C GLU A 96 -10.55 2.70 7.98
N TYR A 97 -9.53 2.04 7.41
CA TYR A 97 -9.14 2.21 6.01
C TYR A 97 -10.21 1.71 5.05
N PHE A 98 -10.85 0.58 5.34
CA PHE A 98 -11.96 0.06 4.53
C PHE A 98 -13.12 1.07 4.49
N ASN A 99 -13.48 1.65 5.64
CA ASN A 99 -14.50 2.68 5.69
C ASN A 99 -14.07 3.93 4.92
N LYS A 100 -12.85 4.45 5.15
CA LYS A 100 -12.30 5.61 4.40
C LYS A 100 -12.32 5.38 2.90
N MET A 101 -11.99 4.19 2.42
CA MET A 101 -12.03 3.82 1.01
C MET A 101 -13.41 4.11 0.38
N THR A 102 -14.48 3.70 1.06
CA THR A 102 -15.85 3.86 0.57
C THR A 102 -16.39 5.28 0.78
N THR A 103 -16.16 5.88 1.95
CA THR A 103 -16.76 7.17 2.34
C THR A 103 -16.00 8.38 1.82
N ASN A 104 -14.67 8.34 1.86
CA ASN A 104 -13.82 9.50 1.55
C ASN A 104 -13.33 9.47 0.10
N TYR A 105 -13.03 8.29 -0.42
CA TYR A 105 -12.49 8.11 -1.77
C TYR A 105 -13.53 7.60 -2.78
N GLY A 106 -14.72 7.18 -2.31
CA GLY A 106 -15.81 6.74 -3.19
C GLY A 106 -15.51 5.45 -3.96
N LEU A 107 -14.53 4.67 -3.49
CA LEU A 107 -14.10 3.45 -4.15
C LEU A 107 -15.02 2.28 -3.76
N SER A 108 -15.41 1.48 -4.76
CA SER A 108 -16.17 0.25 -4.53
C SER A 108 -15.22 -0.87 -4.13
N PRO A 109 -15.42 -1.52 -2.97
CA PRO A 109 -14.61 -2.66 -2.58
C PRO A 109 -14.74 -3.83 -3.57
N ASP A 110 -13.64 -4.49 -3.86
CA ASP A 110 -13.57 -5.75 -4.60
C ASP A 110 -13.58 -6.98 -3.66
N ILE A 111 -13.53 -8.18 -4.25
CA ILE A 111 -13.60 -9.44 -3.51
C ILE A 111 -12.43 -9.57 -2.52
N ASP A 112 -11.24 -9.11 -2.88
CA ASP A 112 -10.04 -9.23 -2.03
C ASP A 112 -10.17 -8.35 -0.80
N GLN A 113 -10.73 -7.15 -0.98
CA GLN A 113 -10.96 -6.19 0.10
C GLN A 113 -12.07 -6.66 1.05
N TYR A 114 -13.15 -7.26 0.53
CA TYR A 114 -14.18 -7.90 1.36
C TYR A 114 -13.64 -9.11 2.11
N ALA A 115 -12.80 -9.93 1.47
CA ALA A 115 -12.16 -11.06 2.13
C ALA A 115 -11.32 -10.60 3.32
N CYS A 116 -10.51 -9.55 3.15
CA CYS A 116 -9.73 -8.95 4.25
C CYS A 116 -10.63 -8.51 5.41
N LEU A 117 -11.78 -7.88 5.14
CA LEU A 117 -12.72 -7.45 6.18
C LEU A 117 -13.34 -8.62 6.95
N ILE A 118 -13.72 -9.70 6.25
CA ILE A 118 -14.30 -10.90 6.89
C ILE A 118 -13.27 -11.56 7.82
N PHE A 119 -12.03 -11.71 7.36
CA PHE A 119 -10.95 -12.27 8.20
C PHE A 119 -10.68 -11.42 9.45
N MET A 120 -10.84 -10.10 9.35
CA MET A 120 -10.67 -9.20 10.49
C MET A 120 -11.79 -9.32 11.55
N GLN A 121 -13.01 -9.71 11.15
CA GLN A 121 -14.16 -9.83 12.06
C GLN A 121 -14.26 -11.21 12.75
N GLU A 122 -13.63 -12.25 12.21
CA GLU A 122 -13.67 -13.60 12.80
C GLU A 122 -12.69 -13.79 13.96
N THR A 123 -11.76 -12.86 14.20
CA THR A 123 -10.78 -12.91 15.30
C THR A 123 -11.31 -12.45 16.68
N GLU A 124 -12.59 -12.09 16.80
CA GLU A 124 -13.22 -11.69 18.08
C GLU A 124 -14.02 -12.80 18.81
N ILE A 125 -13.87 -14.08 18.43
CA ILE A 125 -14.61 -15.21 19.05
C ILE A 125 -13.69 -16.16 19.81
#